data_AF-A0A246GEU5-F1
#
_entry.id   AF-A0A246GEU5-F1
#
_cell.length_a   1.000
_cell.length_b   1.000
_cell.length_c   1.000
_cell.angle_alpha   90.00
_cell.angle_beta   90.00
_cell.angle_gamma   90.00
#
_symmetry.space_group_name_H-M   'P 1'
#
loop_
_entity.id
_entity.type
_entity.pdbx_description
1 polymer ?
#
loop_
_entity_poly.entity_id
_entity_poly.type
_entity_poly.pdbx_seq_one_letter_code
_entity_poly.pdbx_strand_id
1 'polypeptide(L)' 'MKITTQLLLKELKEQVQSHLDYVITLKEKDLGFLQCRNSRSSWNVLECLEHLNLYGEYYTI' A
#
# COMPACT_ATOMS: atom_id res chain seq x y z
N MET A 1 -2.57 -22.95 13.82
CA MET A 1 -3.92 -22.40 14.08
C MET A 1 -4.79 -22.73 12.87
N LYS A 2 -5.94 -23.40 13.02
CA LYS A 2 -6.89 -23.58 11.91
C LYS A 2 -7.72 -22.31 11.79
N ILE A 3 -7.29 -21.37 10.95
CA ILE A 3 -8.10 -20.22 10.55
C ILE A 3 -9.17 -20.72 9.59
N THR A 4 -10.42 -20.34 9.80
CA THR A 4 -11.48 -20.63 8.83
C THR A 4 -11.32 -19.71 7.62
N THR A 5 -11.66 -20.19 6.43
CA THR A 5 -11.59 -19.36 5.21
C THR A 5 -12.37 -18.05 5.37
N GLN A 6 -13.50 -18.07 6.10
CA GLN A 6 -14.28 -16.87 6.37
C GLN A 6 -13.54 -15.85 7.24
N LEU A 7 -12.83 -16.30 8.28
CA LEU A 7 -12.02 -15.42 9.12
C LEU A 7 -10.84 -14.84 8.32
N LEU A 8 -10.16 -15.67 7.54
CA LEU A 8 -9.08 -15.21 6.66
C LEU A 8 -9.56 -14.15 5.67
N LEU A 9 -10.70 -14.39 5.00
CA LEU A 9 -11.27 -13.43 4.06
C LEU A 9 -11.68 -12.12 4.73
N LYS A 10 -12.18 -12.18 5.97
CA LYS A 10 -12.50 -10.98 6.74
C LYS A 10 -11.23 -10.18 7.04
N GLU A 11 -10.20 -10.83 7.56
CA GLU A 11 -8.92 -10.18 7.90
C GLU A 11 -8.25 -9.56 6.67
N LEU A 12 -8.27 -10.25 5.53
CA LEU A 12 -7.71 -9.71 4.28
C LEU A 12 -8.47 -8.47 3.82
N LYS A 13 -9.82 -8.46 3.92
CA LYS A 13 -10.61 -7.28 3.56
C LYS A 13 -10.33 -6.09 4.49
N GLU A 14 -10.22 -6.34 5.78
CA GLU A 14 -9.90 -5.30 6.78
C GLU A 14 -8.50 -4.72 6.55
N GLN A 15 -7.51 -5.55 6.22
CA GLN A 15 -6.17 -5.10 5.85
C GLN A 15 -6.18 -4.24 4.59
N VAL A 16 -6.86 -4.69 3.53
CA VAL A 16 -6.99 -3.91 2.29
C VAL A 16 -7.64 -2.56 2.56
N GLN A 17 -8.72 -2.51 3.36
CA GLN A 17 -9.36 -1.25 3.71
C GLN A 17 -8.41 -0.32 4.49
N SER A 18 -7.68 -0.84 5.47
CA SER A 18 -6.71 -0.05 6.24
C SER A 18 -5.60 0.52 5.36
N HIS A 19 -5.12 -0.24 4.36
CA HIS A 19 -4.14 0.24 3.40
C HIS A 19 -4.70 1.34 2.49
N LEU A 20 -5.96 1.20 2.03
CA LEU A 20 -6.64 2.25 1.26
C LEU A 20 -6.76 3.55 2.07
N ASP A 21 -7.19 3.44 3.33
CA ASP A 21 -7.33 4.59 4.23
C ASP A 21 -5.97 5.29 4.43
N TYR A 22 -4.90 4.51 4.63
CA TYR A 22 -3.54 5.05 4.73
C TYR A 22 -3.11 5.81 3.47
N VAL A 23 -3.31 5.23 2.27
CA VAL A 23 -2.93 5.90 1.01
C VAL A 23 -3.69 7.19 0.80
N ILE A 24 -4.94 7.29 1.23
CA ILE A 24 -5.71 8.55 1.18
C ILE A 24 -5.01 9.65 1.99
N THR A 25 -4.46 9.33 3.17
CA THR A 25 -3.73 10.32 3.99
C THR A 25 -2.46 10.86 3.32
N LEU A 26 -1.89 10.13 2.36
CA LEU A 26 -0.69 10.57 1.64
C LEU A 26 -0.98 11.75 0.72
N LYS A 27 -2.24 11.94 0.28
CA LYS A 27 -2.64 13.09 -0.55
C LYS A 27 -2.50 14.43 0.17
N GLU A 28 -2.50 14.40 1.51
CA GLU A 28 -2.36 15.59 2.35
C GLU A 28 -0.90 15.91 2.71
N LYS A 29 0.05 15.07 2.30
CA LYS A 29 1.47 15.26 2.56
C LYS A 29 2.10 16.16 1.50
N ASP A 30 3.09 16.93 1.92
CA ASP A 30 3.87 17.74 0.99
C ASP A 30 4.83 16.88 0.15
N LEU A 31 5.30 17.45 -0.95
CA LEU A 31 6.18 16.76 -1.88
C LEU A 31 7.51 16.33 -1.24
N GLY A 32 8.05 17.13 -0.31
CA GLY A 32 9.28 16.80 0.39
C GLY A 32 9.14 15.55 1.25
N PHE A 33 8.02 15.44 1.96
CA PHE A 33 7.66 14.21 2.68
C PHE A 33 7.54 13.01 1.72
N LEU A 34 6.80 13.17 0.62
CA LEU A 34 6.53 12.08 -0.34
C LEU A 34 7.80 11.59 -1.05
N GLN A 35 8.78 12.46 -1.27
CA GLN A 35 10.04 12.15 -1.93
C GLN A 35 11.15 11.70 -0.97
N CYS A 36 10.93 11.82 0.35
CA CYS A 36 11.92 11.47 1.36
C CYS A 36 12.26 9.96 1.32
N ARG A 37 13.55 9.65 1.43
CA ARG A 37 14.06 8.27 1.53
C ARG A 37 14.60 8.03 2.93
N ASN A 38 14.19 6.92 3.54
CA ASN A 38 14.68 6.51 4.85
C ASN A 38 16.13 6.00 4.81
N SER A 39 16.59 5.52 3.65
CA SER A 39 17.99 5.15 3.43
C SER A 39 18.38 5.31 1.96
N ARG A 40 19.69 5.26 1.67
CA ARG A 40 20.22 5.41 0.31
C ARG A 40 19.69 4.35 -0.67
N SER A 41 19.31 3.19 -0.16
CA SER A 41 18.80 2.06 -0.95
C SER A 41 17.28 1.89 -0.89
N SER A 42 16.56 2.72 -0.14
CA SER A 42 15.10 2.62 -0.02
C SER A 42 14.39 3.43 -1.10
N TRP A 43 13.23 2.97 -1.51
CA TRP A 43 12.27 3.78 -2.26
C TRP A 43 11.64 4.85 -1.38
N ASN A 44 11.28 5.97 -1.99
CA ASN A 44 10.38 6.94 -1.37
C ASN A 44 8.92 6.52 -1.58
N VAL A 45 7.99 7.28 -1.00
CA VAL A 45 6.55 6.95 -1.02
C VAL A 45 6.03 6.85 -2.46
N LEU A 46 6.44 7.78 -3.34
CA LEU A 46 5.97 7.82 -4.73
C LEU A 46 6.45 6.60 -5.54
N GLU A 47 7.71 6.21 -5.37
CA GLU A 47 8.28 5.03 -6.04
C GLU A 47 7.63 3.74 -5.57
N CYS A 48 7.32 3.62 -4.27
CA CYS A 48 6.55 2.50 -3.75
C CYS A 48 5.15 2.43 -4.39
N LEU A 49 4.45 3.55 -4.49
CA LEU A 49 3.11 3.60 -5.11
C LEU A 49 3.16 3.25 -6.59
N GLU A 50 4.16 3.73 -7.33
CA GLU A 50 4.34 3.40 -8.74
C GLU A 50 4.57 1.90 -8.93
N HIS A 51 5.44 1.29 -8.13
CA HIS A 51 5.66 -0.15 -8.16
C HIS A 51 4.36 -0.94 -7.91
N LEU A 52 3.56 -0.53 -6.93
CA LEU A 52 2.28 -1.17 -6.63
C LEU A 52 1.26 -0.98 -7.76
N ASN A 53 1.23 0.19 -8.40
CA ASN A 53 0.36 0.46 -9.54
C ASN A 53 0.70 -0.43 -10.73
N LEU A 54 1.99 -0.60 -11.06
CA LEU A 54 2.44 -1.50 -12.12
C LEU A 54 2.02 -2.96 -11.85
N TYR A 55 2.09 -3.38 -10.59
CA TYR A 55 1.57 -4.69 -10.18
C TYR A 55 0.05 -4.79 -10.32
N GLY A 56 -0.67 -3.74 -9.93
CA GLY A 56 -2.11 -3.65 -10.13
C GLY A 56 -2.48 -3.81 -11.59
N GLU A 57 -1.90 -2.98 -12.46
CA GLU A 57 -2.08 -3.06 -13.91
C GLU A 57 -1.82 -4.48 -14.44
N TYR A 58 -0.75 -5.14 -14.00
CA TYR A 58 -0.45 -6.50 -14.44
C TYR A 58 -1.52 -7.54 -14.07
N TYR A 59 -2.14 -7.44 -12.88
CA TYR A 59 -3.07 -8.46 -12.36
C TYR A 59 -4.55 -8.14 -12.61
N THR A 60 -4.91 -6.88 -12.87
CA THR A 60 -6.31 -6.45 -13.01
C THR A 60 -6.77 -6.18 -14.45
N ILE A 61 -5.98 -6.59 -15.44
CA ILE A 61 -6.32 -6.57 -16.88
C ILE A 61 -7.06 -7.85 -17.29
#